data_AF-A0A3B4TPJ1-F1
#
_entry.id   AF-A0A3B4TPJ1-F1
#
_cell.length_a   1.000
_cell.length_b   1.000
_cell.length_c   1.000
_cell.angle_alpha   90.00
_cell.angle_beta   90.00
_cell.angle_gamma   90.00
#
_symmetry.space_group_name_H-M   'P 1'
#
loop_
_entity.id
_entity.type
_entity.pdbx_description
1 polymer ?
#
loop_
_entity_poly.entity_id
_entity_poly.type
_entity_poly.pdbx_seq_one_letter_code
_entity_poly.pdbx_strand_id
1 'polypeptide(L)' 'MAVNLSKNGPALMAAYKEVVDGKSDTNWVLFTYEGNSNDIRLAEKGGSPCDHKRPGGGGRGAGDHPDQSVQSVWSKL' A
#
# COMPACT_ATOMS: atom_id res chain seq x y z
N MET A 1 24.59 -28.79 -3.91
CA MET A 1 23.15 -28.71 -4.22
C MET A 1 22.91 -27.48 -5.08
N ALA A 2 22.01 -27.55 -6.06
CA ALA A 2 21.73 -26.45 -6.99
C ALA A 2 20.22 -26.16 -7.01
N VAL A 3 19.89 -24.87 -7.07
CA VAL A 3 18.53 -24.35 -7.21
C VAL A 3 18.00 -24.63 -8.62
N ASN A 4 16.77 -25.12 -8.74
CA ASN A 4 16.11 -25.35 -10.01
C ASN A 4 15.18 -24.18 -10.36
N LEU A 5 15.55 -23.45 -11.42
CA LEU A 5 14.78 -22.34 -11.97
C LEU A 5 13.99 -22.75 -13.20
N SER A 6 14.31 -23.91 -13.81
CA SER A 6 13.81 -24.31 -15.13
C SER A 6 12.32 -24.63 -15.10
N LYS A 7 11.82 -25.20 -13.99
CA LYS A 7 10.42 -25.59 -13.84
C LYS A 7 9.45 -24.41 -13.95
N ASN A 8 9.79 -23.28 -13.32
CA ASN A 8 8.96 -22.06 -13.30
C ASN A 8 9.62 -20.89 -14.04
N GLY A 9 10.65 -21.13 -14.85
CA GLY A 9 11.48 -20.12 -15.48
C GLY A 9 10.72 -18.99 -16.17
N PRO A 10 9.69 -19.28 -17.00
CA PRO A 10 8.88 -18.25 -17.65
C PRO A 10 8.15 -17.33 -16.64
N ALA A 11 7.61 -17.89 -15.56
CA ALA A 11 6.89 -17.13 -14.54
C ALA A 11 7.85 -16.27 -13.70
N LEU A 12 9.02 -16.81 -13.36
CA LEU A 12 10.08 -16.07 -12.65
C LEU A 12 10.58 -14.90 -13.49
N MET A 13 10.83 -15.14 -14.78
CA MET A 13 11.34 -14.12 -15.69
C MET A 13 10.31 -13.03 -16.00
N ALA A 14 9.03 -13.41 -16.12
CA ALA A 14 7.94 -12.45 -16.28
C ALA A 14 7.80 -11.54 -15.06
N ALA A 15 7.77 -12.10 -13.85
CA ALA A 15 7.66 -11.34 -12.61
C ALA A 15 8.87 -10.42 -12.37
N TYR A 16 10.09 -10.91 -12.66
CA TYR A 16 11.29 -10.09 -12.59
C TYR A 16 11.25 -8.93 -13.58
N LYS A 17 10.83 -9.19 -14.83
CA LYS A 17 10.69 -8.16 -15.85
C LYS A 17 9.65 -7.11 -15.46
N GLU A 18 8.57 -7.52 -14.79
CA GLU A 18 7.51 -6.61 -14.33
C GLU A 18 8.02 -5.57 -13.32
N VAL A 19 8.92 -5.97 -12.42
CA VAL A 19 9.58 -5.05 -11.47
C VAL A 19 10.61 -4.16 -12.16
N VAL A 20 11.41 -4.72 -13.07
CA VAL A 20 12.51 -4.00 -13.72
C VAL A 20 12.02 -3.02 -14.79
N ASP A 21 10.95 -3.34 -15.50
CA ASP A 21 10.41 -2.48 -16.55
C ASP A 21 9.85 -1.18 -15.97
N GLY A 22 9.45 -1.16 -14.69
CA GLY A 22 8.97 0.03 -13.98
C GLY A 22 7.69 0.65 -14.58
N LYS A 23 7.10 0.00 -15.59
CA LYS A 23 5.84 0.39 -16.23
C LYS A 23 4.62 -0.14 -15.49
N SER A 24 4.82 -1.15 -14.64
CA SER A 24 3.78 -1.72 -13.79
C SER A 24 3.84 -1.10 -12.41
N ASP A 25 2.70 -1.04 -11.72
CA ASP A 25 2.63 -0.66 -10.30
C ASP A 25 3.33 -1.68 -9.38
N THR A 26 4.00 -2.71 -9.91
CA THR A 26 4.67 -3.77 -9.15
C THR A 26 6.11 -3.36 -8.88
N ASN A 27 6.43 -3.09 -7.62
CA ASN A 27 7.77 -2.69 -7.17
C ASN A 27 8.59 -3.86 -6.60
N TRP A 28 7.93 -4.93 -6.16
CA TRP A 28 8.60 -6.06 -5.56
C TRP A 28 7.92 -7.37 -5.92
N VAL A 29 8.72 -8.44 -5.93
CA VAL A 29 8.29 -9.84 -6.13
C VAL A 29 8.97 -10.71 -5.09
N LEU A 30 8.25 -11.69 -4.57
CA LEU A 30 8.72 -12.66 -3.59
C LEU A 30 8.72 -14.06 -4.22
N PHE A 31 9.86 -14.74 -4.12
CA PHE A 31 10.02 -16.11 -4.58
C PHE A 31 10.16 -17.07 -3.40
N THR A 32 9.61 -18.28 -3.53
CA THR A 32 9.66 -19.32 -2.50
C THR A 32 9.94 -20.69 -3.10
N TYR A 33 10.31 -21.64 -2.26
CA TYR A 33 10.51 -23.04 -2.65
C TYR A 33 9.18 -23.81 -2.68
N GLU A 34 9.10 -24.78 -3.59
CA GLU A 34 7.98 -25.69 -3.67
C GLU A 34 8.17 -26.88 -2.71
N GLY A 35 7.52 -26.82 -1.54
CA GLY A 35 7.55 -27.90 -0.55
C GLY A 35 8.97 -28.22 -0.08
N ASN A 36 9.39 -29.48 -0.25
CA ASN A 36 10.73 -29.94 0.09
C ASN A 36 11.65 -30.08 -1.14
N SER A 37 11.29 -29.46 -2.26
CA SER A 37 12.07 -29.46 -3.51
C SER A 37 12.95 -28.21 -3.61
N ASN A 38 14.00 -28.28 -4.44
CA ASN A 38 14.85 -27.14 -4.80
C ASN A 38 14.24 -26.28 -5.92
N ASP A 39 12.97 -26.49 -6.25
CA ASP A 39 12.24 -25.73 -7.26
C ASP A 39 11.76 -24.40 -6.70
N ILE A 40 12.10 -23.29 -7.37
CA ILE A 40 11.65 -21.95 -6.98
C ILE A 40 10.39 -21.59 -7.76
N ARG A 41 9.41 -20.98 -7.09
CA ARG A 41 8.17 -20.43 -7.66
C ARG A 41 7.91 -19.00 -7.19
N LEU A 42 7.08 -18.27 -7.93
CA LEU A 42 6.54 -16.99 -7.47
C LEU A 42 5.58 -17.24 -6.30
N ALA A 43 5.81 -16.57 -5.19
CA ALA A 43 4.94 -16.59 -4.02
C ALA A 43 3.94 -15.43 -4.09
N GLU A 44 4.46 -14.21 -4.27
CA GLU A 44 3.66 -12.99 -4.22
C GLU A 44 4.36 -11.87 -4.99
N LYS A 45 3.61 -10.83 -5.35
CA LYS A 45 4.13 -9.59 -5.93
C LYS A 45 3.29 -8.42 -5.45
N GLY A 46 3.88 -7.24 -5.37
CA GLY A 46 3.17 -6.07 -4.88
C GLY A 46 3.77 -4.74 -5.31
N GLY A 47 2.95 -3.71 -5.16
CA GLY A 47 3.30 -2.32 -5.46
C GLY A 47 3.67 -1.50 -4.25
N SER A 48 4.13 -0.28 -4.52
CA SER A 48 4.41 0.69 -3.45
C SER A 48 3.11 1.19 -2.81
N PRO A 49 3.03 1.36 -1.48
CA PRO A 49 1.82 1.85 -0.79
C PRO A 49 1.48 3.33 -1.04
N CYS A 50 2.17 4.02 -1.94
CA CYS A 50 2.21 5.48 -1.99
C CYS A 50 0.92 6.14 -2.50
N ASP A 51 -0.02 5.39 -3.07
CA ASP A 51 -1.30 5.89 -3.53
C ASP A 51 -2.38 5.90 -2.45
N HIS A 52 -2.03 6.25 -1.21
CA HIS A 52 -3.05 6.76 -0.30
C HIS A 52 -3.48 8.15 -0.78
N LYS A 53 -4.34 8.16 -1.80
CA LYS A 53 -5.10 9.31 -2.25
C LYS A 53 -5.83 9.87 -1.04
N ARG A 54 -5.25 10.91 -0.44
CA ARG A 54 -5.85 11.64 0.68
C ARG A 54 -7.29 11.96 0.29
N PRO A 55 -8.31 11.45 1.00
CA PRO A 55 -9.69 11.81 0.69
C PRO A 55 -9.78 13.33 0.79
N GLY A 56 -10.27 13.94 -0.30
CA GLY A 56 -10.28 15.39 -0.46
C GLY A 56 -10.89 16.06 0.77
N GLY A 57 -10.23 17.12 1.24
CA GLY A 57 -10.76 17.97 2.31
C GLY A 57 -12.04 18.64 1.84
N GLY A 58 -13.17 17.96 2.05
CA GLY A 58 -14.51 18.52 1.93
C GLY A 58 -14.69 19.62 2.96
N GLY A 59 -15.22 20.75 2.52
CA GLY A 59 -15.22 22.03 3.21
C GLY A 59 -15.74 21.99 4.64
N ARG A 60 -15.14 22.85 5.47
CA ARG A 60 -15.65 23.20 6.80
C ARG A 60 -17.10 23.68 6.66
N GLY A 61 -18.04 22.83 7.05
CA GLY A 61 -19.42 23.23 7.25
C GLY A 61 -19.47 24.38 8.25
N ALA A 62 -20.28 25.39 7.94
CA ALA A 62 -20.70 26.40 8.90
C ALA A 62 -21.48 25.67 10.00
N GLY A 63 -20.79 25.36 11.10
CA GLY A 63 -21.42 24.91 12.32
C GLY A 63 -21.87 26.15 13.08
N ASP A 64 -23.17 26.36 13.11
CA ASP A 64 -23.85 27.40 13.86
C ASP A 64 -23.41 27.33 15.32
N HIS A 65 -23.01 28.48 15.88
CA HIS A 65 -22.55 28.60 17.26
C HIS A 65 -23.66 29.21 18.12
N PRO A 66 -24.44 28.41 18.88
CA PRO A 66 -25.27 28.93 19.95
C PRO A 66 -24.57 28.69 21.30
N ASP A 67 -24.30 29.79 22.01
CA ASP A 67 -24.82 30.06 23.36
C ASP A 67 -23.86 30.99 24.13
N GLN A 68 -24.20 32.28 24.13
CA GLN A 68 -23.49 33.36 24.83
C GLN A 68 -23.77 33.38 26.35
N SER A 69 -23.86 32.22 27.01
CA SER A 69 -24.20 32.18 28.44
C SER A 69 -23.03 32.50 29.38
N VAL A 70 -21.77 32.49 28.90
CA VAL A 70 -20.61 32.68 29.79
C VAL A 70 -20.21 34.15 30.01
N GLN A 71 -20.75 35.11 29.26
CA GLN A 71 -20.36 36.52 29.39
C GLN A 71 -21.19 37.34 30.39
N SER A 72 -22.35 36.86 30.83
CA SER A 72 -23.22 37.62 31.73
C SER A 72 -22.79 37.57 33.21
N VAL A 73 -22.06 36.52 33.62
CA VAL A 73 -21.71 36.31 35.04
C VAL A 73 -20.59 37.26 35.51
N TRP A 74 -19.74 37.76 34.63
CA TRP A 74 -18.59 38.59 35.00
C TRP A 74 -18.85 40.11 35.04
N SER A 75 -20.09 40.57 34.87
CA SER A 75 -20.43 42.01 34.91
C SER A 75 -21.18 42.46 36.18
N LYS A 76 -21.24 41.62 37.21
CA LYS A 76 -21.89 41.93 38.51
C LYS A 76 -20.99 41.74 39.73
N LEU A 77 -19.68 41.79 39.55
CA LEU A 77 -18.73 42.00 40.64
C LEU A 77 -18.07 43.37 40.49
#